data_AF-A0A196MME7-F1
#
_entry.id   AF-A0A196MME7-F1
#
_cell.length_a   1.000
_cell.length_b   1.000
_cell.length_c   1.000
_cell.angle_alpha   90.00
_cell.angle_beta   90.00
_cell.angle_gamma   90.00
#
_symmetry.space_group_name_H-M   'P 1'
#
loop_
_entity.id
_entity.type
_entity.pdbx_description
1 polymer ?
#
loop_
_entity_poly.entity_id
_entity_poly.type
_entity_poly.pdbx_seq_one_letter_code
_entity_poly.pdbx_strand_id
1 'polypeptide(L)'
;MSFTMNELVLLLIALAIGWLLGLMMSGRGKYRRYWRDEQVAHRTAIKDRDARIEAANLRIAELERQSAGPIGAGTATAVSGAVHGRDDLSRIRGISQAQEVALNEAGYHRFGQIAAINAEQEATLEARLGLKPGTIAHEDWRGQAVELERGEKPGLFSRLTGSA
;
A
#
# COMPACT_ATOMS: atom_id res chain seq x y z
N MET A 1 52.82 -42.76 50.13
CA MET A 1 53.34 -41.45 49.67
C MET A 1 52.42 -40.38 50.22
N SER A 2 52.84 -39.65 51.26
CA SER A 2 52.06 -38.59 51.89
C SER A 2 52.35 -37.27 51.18
N PHE A 3 51.34 -36.70 50.50
CA PHE A 3 51.45 -35.39 49.89
C PHE A 3 51.71 -34.32 50.96
N THR A 4 52.67 -33.45 50.71
CA THR A 4 52.93 -32.32 51.61
C THR A 4 51.89 -31.23 51.41
N MET A 5 51.60 -30.44 52.45
CA MET A 5 50.61 -29.34 52.38
C MET A 5 50.92 -28.37 51.21
N ASN A 6 52.19 -28.11 50.95
CA ASN A 6 52.63 -27.24 49.86
C ASN A 6 52.33 -27.82 48.47
N GLU A 7 52.42 -29.14 48.33
CA GLU A 7 52.11 -29.84 47.07
C GLU A 7 50.61 -29.79 46.77
N LEU A 8 49.77 -29.92 47.79
CA LEU A 8 48.32 -29.70 47.67
C LEU A 8 47.98 -28.26 47.26
N VAL A 9 48.67 -27.26 47.84
CA VAL A 9 48.47 -25.84 47.49
C VAL A 9 48.86 -25.57 46.03
N LEU A 10 50.00 -26.09 45.57
CA LEU A 10 50.44 -25.92 44.18
C LEU A 10 49.48 -26.56 43.18
N LEU A 11 48.94 -27.74 43.49
CA LEU A 11 47.95 -28.41 42.66
C LEU A 11 46.63 -27.62 42.57
N LEU A 12 46.18 -27.01 43.67
CA LEU A 12 44.98 -26.17 43.66
C LEU A 12 45.17 -24.90 42.83
N ILE A 13 46.36 -24.28 42.90
CA ILE A 13 46.68 -23.11 42.08
C ILE A 13 46.74 -23.50 40.60
N ALA A 14 47.39 -24.62 40.24
CA ALA A 14 47.45 -25.10 38.87
C ALA A 14 46.05 -25.44 38.32
N LEU A 15 45.19 -26.05 39.14
CA LEU A 15 43.80 -26.32 38.81
C LEU A 15 43.01 -25.03 38.57
N ALA A 16 43.15 -24.03 39.45
CA ALA A 16 42.48 -22.75 39.32
C ALA A 16 42.93 -21.98 38.07
N ILE A 17 44.23 -22.00 37.77
CA ILE A 17 44.80 -21.39 36.55
C ILE A 17 44.29 -22.10 35.30
N GLY A 18 44.30 -23.44 35.29
CA GLY A 18 43.78 -24.23 34.17
C GLY A 18 42.28 -24.02 33.95
N TRP A 19 41.50 -23.92 35.03
CA TRP A 19 40.08 -23.61 34.98
C TRP A 19 39.81 -22.21 34.43
N LEU A 20 40.58 -21.21 34.88
CA LEU A 20 40.46 -19.83 34.43
C LEU A 20 40.86 -19.66 32.95
N LEU A 21 41.93 -20.34 32.51
CA LEU A 21 42.33 -20.40 31.09
C LEU A 21 41.26 -21.09 30.23
N GLY A 22 40.69 -22.19 30.71
CA GLY A 22 39.61 -22.90 30.02
C GLY A 22 38.33 -22.06 29.85
N LEU A 23 37.96 -21.28 30.87
CA LEU A 23 36.83 -20.34 30.81
C LEU A 23 37.08 -19.22 29.81
N MET A 24 38.31 -18.68 29.78
CA MET A 24 38.68 -17.59 28.87
C MET A 24 38.68 -18.03 27.40
N MET A 25 38.96 -19.30 27.13
CA MET A 25 39.00 -19.86 25.79
C MET A 25 37.64 -20.38 25.29
N SER A 26 36.72 -20.76 26.17
CA SER A 26 35.43 -21.37 25.79
C SER A 26 34.32 -20.38 25.36
N GLY A 27 34.40 -19.10 25.75
CA GLY A 27 33.28 -18.15 25.59
C GLY A 27 33.28 -17.24 24.35
N ARG A 28 34.37 -17.16 23.58
CA ARG A 28 34.59 -16.00 22.67
C ARG A 28 34.26 -16.22 21.19
N GLY A 29 34.01 -17.46 20.77
CA GLY A 29 33.90 -17.84 19.34
C GLY A 29 32.49 -17.88 18.76
N LYS A 30 31.48 -18.32 19.52
CA LYS A 30 30.13 -18.60 18.99
C LYS A 30 29.28 -17.33 18.81
N TYR A 31 29.35 -16.40 19.75
CA TYR A 31 28.56 -15.16 19.67
C TYR A 31 28.96 -14.28 18.48
N ARG A 32 30.22 -14.26 18.05
CA ARG A 32 30.69 -13.43 16.93
C ARG A 32 30.17 -13.86 15.54
N ARG A 33 29.61 -15.06 15.40
CA ARG A 33 29.09 -15.58 14.11
C ARG A 33 27.68 -15.08 13.84
N TYR A 34 26.77 -15.21 14.82
CA TYR A 34 25.40 -14.70 14.71
C TYR A 34 25.34 -13.20 14.35
N TRP A 35 26.12 -12.35 15.03
CA TRP A 35 26.17 -10.92 14.71
C TRP A 35 26.72 -10.60 13.30
N ARG A 36 27.58 -11.46 12.74
CA ARG A 36 28.15 -11.28 11.39
C ARG A 36 27.17 -11.74 10.32
N ASP A 37 26.48 -12.84 10.57
CA ASP A 37 25.49 -13.41 9.67
C ASP A 37 24.28 -12.47 9.51
N GLU A 38 23.83 -11.85 10.60
CA GLU A 38 22.76 -10.84 10.59
C GLU A 38 23.12 -9.62 9.73
N GLN A 39 24.36 -9.11 9.86
CA GLN A 39 24.81 -7.94 9.10
C GLN A 39 24.99 -8.22 7.61
N VAL A 40 25.42 -9.44 7.25
CA VAL A 40 25.52 -9.85 5.85
C VAL A 40 24.12 -10.00 5.25
N ALA A 41 23.19 -10.61 5.97
CA ALA A 41 21.80 -10.78 5.53
C ALA A 41 21.10 -9.44 5.27
N HIS A 42 21.27 -8.46 6.16
CA HIS A 42 20.72 -7.11 5.93
C HIS A 42 21.33 -6.43 4.70
N ARG A 43 22.64 -6.55 4.52
CA ARG A 43 23.34 -5.94 3.38
C ARG A 43 22.95 -6.57 2.05
N THR A 44 22.77 -7.89 2.01
CA THR A 44 22.32 -8.60 0.80
C THR A 44 20.87 -8.29 0.48
N ALA A 45 20.00 -8.18 1.48
CA ALA A 45 18.60 -7.82 1.29
C ALA A 45 18.42 -6.41 0.69
N ILE A 46 19.20 -5.42 1.14
CA ILE A 46 19.17 -4.07 0.56
C ILE A 46 19.63 -4.12 -0.90
N LYS A 47 20.76 -4.78 -1.18
CA LYS A 47 21.29 -4.93 -2.55
C LYS A 47 20.32 -5.64 -3.50
N ASP A 48 19.63 -6.68 -3.04
CA ASP A 48 18.63 -7.40 -3.85
C ASP A 48 17.44 -6.51 -4.18
N ARG A 49 16.97 -5.72 -3.20
CA ARG A 49 15.90 -4.73 -3.42
C ARG A 49 16.32 -3.66 -4.41
N ASP A 50 17.51 -3.10 -4.26
CA ASP A 50 18.05 -2.08 -5.16
C ASP A 50 18.19 -2.64 -6.59
N ALA A 51 18.72 -3.85 -6.75
CA ALA A 51 18.84 -4.50 -8.05
C ALA A 51 17.48 -4.75 -8.73
N ARG A 52 16.43 -5.10 -7.95
CA ARG A 52 15.08 -5.26 -8.49
C ARG A 52 14.49 -3.92 -8.95
N ILE A 53 14.72 -2.84 -8.20
CA ILE A 53 14.26 -1.50 -8.57
C ILE A 53 14.98 -1.02 -9.83
N GLU A 54 16.30 -1.19 -9.90
CA GLU A 54 17.09 -0.85 -11.09
C GLU A 54 16.64 -1.65 -12.32
N ALA A 55 16.44 -2.97 -12.18
CA ALA A 55 15.95 -3.81 -13.27
C ALA A 55 14.55 -3.37 -13.74
N ALA A 56 13.66 -2.99 -12.82
CA ALA A 56 12.35 -2.44 -13.16
C ALA A 56 12.48 -1.10 -13.90
N ASN A 57 13.34 -0.20 -13.43
CA ASN A 57 13.58 1.10 -14.05
C ASN A 57 14.17 0.97 -15.46
N LEU A 58 15.12 0.04 -15.65
CA LEU A 58 15.68 -0.26 -16.97
C LEU A 58 14.62 -0.81 -17.92
N ARG A 59 13.75 -1.69 -17.42
CA ARG A 59 12.61 -2.21 -18.19
C ARG A 59 11.64 -1.10 -18.58
N ILE A 60 11.34 -0.17 -17.68
CA ILE A 60 10.50 1.01 -17.97
C ILE A 60 11.18 1.87 -19.04
N ALA A 61 12.45 2.22 -18.88
CA ALA A 61 13.19 3.03 -19.86
C ALA A 61 13.25 2.37 -21.24
N GLU A 62 13.37 1.04 -21.29
CA GLU A 62 13.32 0.29 -22.55
C GLU A 62 11.91 0.31 -23.17
N LEU A 63 10.87 0.13 -22.36
CA LEU A 63 9.48 0.23 -22.81
C LEU A 63 9.14 1.65 -23.28
N GLU A 64 9.70 2.68 -22.67
CA GLU A 64 9.56 4.08 -23.11
C GLU A 64 10.28 4.35 -24.43
N ARG A 65 11.48 3.77 -24.63
CA ARG A 65 12.17 3.81 -25.93
C ARG A 65 11.36 3.11 -27.02
N GLN A 66 10.76 1.97 -26.69
CA GLN A 66 9.92 1.21 -27.62
C GLN A 66 8.55 1.88 -27.85
N SER A 67 7.98 2.51 -26.82
CA SER A 67 6.70 3.22 -26.85
C SER A 67 6.85 4.72 -27.12
N ALA A 68 7.90 5.16 -27.81
CA ALA A 68 8.17 6.57 -28.12
C ALA A 68 7.16 7.22 -29.10
N GLY A 69 5.89 6.80 -29.07
CA GLY A 69 4.76 7.58 -29.55
C GLY A 69 4.29 8.55 -28.46
N PRO A 70 3.72 9.72 -28.82
CA PRO A 70 3.29 10.70 -27.85
C PRO A 70 2.17 10.12 -26.98
N ILE A 71 2.43 10.01 -25.67
CA ILE A 71 1.38 9.84 -24.66
C ILE A 71 0.64 11.17 -24.64
N GLY A 72 -0.41 11.28 -25.45
CA GLY A 72 -1.17 12.52 -25.61
C GLY A 72 -1.78 12.99 -24.29
N ALA A 73 -2.09 14.29 -24.20
CA ALA A 73 -2.74 14.91 -23.03
C ALA A 73 -4.01 14.16 -22.55
N GLY A 74 -4.64 13.35 -23.41
CA GLY A 74 -5.75 12.46 -23.05
C GLY A 74 -5.40 11.39 -22.01
N THR A 75 -4.17 10.84 -22.02
CA THR A 75 -3.76 9.79 -21.07
C THR A 75 -3.44 10.37 -19.70
N ALA A 76 -2.81 11.54 -19.64
CA ALA A 76 -2.61 12.27 -18.39
C ALA A 76 -3.95 12.74 -17.79
N THR A 77 -4.90 13.19 -18.62
CA THR A 77 -6.26 13.56 -18.17
C THR A 77 -7.05 12.33 -17.71
N ALA A 78 -6.91 11.18 -18.38
CA ALA A 78 -7.55 9.93 -17.97
C ALA A 78 -6.98 9.39 -16.65
N VAL A 79 -5.66 9.46 -16.46
CA VAL A 79 -5.00 9.03 -15.22
C VAL A 79 -5.28 10.01 -14.08
N SER A 80 -5.24 11.32 -14.30
CA SER A 80 -5.65 12.31 -13.30
C SER A 80 -7.15 12.22 -12.98
N GLY A 81 -8.01 11.91 -13.96
CA GLY A 81 -9.43 11.61 -13.73
C GLY A 81 -9.66 10.31 -12.95
N ALA A 82 -8.80 9.30 -13.12
CA ALA A 82 -8.86 8.06 -12.37
C ALA A 82 -8.33 8.19 -10.93
N VAL A 83 -7.38 9.09 -10.67
CA VAL A 83 -6.77 9.28 -9.34
C VAL A 83 -7.44 10.41 -8.52
N HIS A 84 -8.10 11.39 -9.16
CA HIS A 84 -8.78 12.51 -8.47
C HIS A 84 -10.29 12.60 -8.79
N GLY A 85 -10.85 11.63 -9.51
CA GLY A 85 -12.21 11.72 -10.04
C GLY A 85 -13.01 10.43 -9.93
N ARG A 86 -12.72 9.57 -8.94
CA ARG A 86 -13.61 8.49 -8.56
C ARG A 86 -14.18 8.78 -7.17
N ASP A 87 -15.47 9.06 -7.14
CA ASP A 87 -16.22 9.22 -5.91
C ASP A 87 -16.64 7.84 -5.39
N ASP A 88 -16.71 7.71 -4.07
CA ASP A 88 -17.21 6.51 -3.41
C ASP A 88 -18.75 6.46 -3.50
N LEU A 89 -19.27 5.83 -4.55
CA LEU A 89 -20.71 5.74 -4.80
C LEU A 89 -21.45 4.96 -3.72
N SER A 90 -20.76 4.15 -2.92
CA SER A 90 -21.37 3.44 -1.78
C SER A 90 -21.87 4.37 -0.67
N ARG A 91 -21.49 5.66 -0.71
CA ARG A 91 -22.01 6.69 0.20
C ARG A 91 -23.47 7.06 -0.04
N ILE A 92 -24.02 6.74 -1.22
CA ILE A 92 -25.46 6.89 -1.51
C ILE A 92 -26.21 5.73 -0.85
N ARG A 93 -27.23 6.04 -0.04
CA ARG A 93 -28.05 5.01 0.60
C ARG A 93 -28.79 4.19 -0.44
N GLY A 94 -28.76 2.86 -0.26
CA GLY A 94 -29.32 1.90 -1.20
C GLY A 94 -28.32 1.35 -2.21
N ILE A 95 -27.10 1.91 -2.29
CA ILE A 95 -26.00 1.36 -3.10
C ILE A 95 -25.13 0.44 -2.24
N SER A 96 -25.23 -0.85 -2.49
CA SER A 96 -24.30 -1.87 -1.98
C SER A 96 -22.99 -1.89 -2.75
N GLN A 97 -21.95 -2.49 -2.17
CA GLN A 97 -20.63 -2.63 -2.81
C GLN A 97 -20.71 -3.32 -4.18
N ALA A 98 -21.63 -4.29 -4.35
CA ALA A 98 -21.84 -4.97 -5.64
C ALA A 98 -22.45 -4.02 -6.68
N GLN A 99 -23.40 -3.17 -6.29
CA GLN A 99 -24.00 -2.17 -7.17
C GLN A 99 -23.00 -1.07 -7.53
N GLU A 100 -22.16 -0.66 -6.58
CA GLU A 100 -21.06 0.27 -6.86
C GLU A 100 -20.11 -0.29 -7.91
N VAL A 101 -19.67 -1.55 -7.79
CA VAL A 101 -18.79 -2.17 -8.78
C VAL A 101 -19.46 -2.18 -10.15
N ALA A 102 -20.73 -2.59 -10.22
CA ALA A 102 -21.47 -2.60 -11.48
C ALA A 102 -21.71 -1.19 -12.06
N LEU A 103 -21.88 -0.16 -11.23
CA LEU A 103 -21.95 1.24 -11.67
C LEU A 103 -20.62 1.73 -12.23
N ASN A 104 -19.51 1.37 -11.57
CA ASN A 104 -18.17 1.65 -12.05
C ASN A 104 -17.88 0.93 -13.37
N GLU A 105 -18.29 -0.33 -13.53
CA GLU A 105 -18.21 -1.06 -14.80
C GLU A 105 -19.12 -0.48 -15.90
N ALA A 106 -20.23 0.16 -15.51
CA ALA A 106 -21.09 0.92 -16.41
C ALA A 106 -20.52 2.30 -16.79
N GLY A 107 -19.38 2.72 -16.22
CA GLY A 107 -18.70 3.98 -16.49
C GLY A 107 -19.14 5.15 -15.61
N TYR A 108 -19.95 4.89 -14.59
CA TYR A 108 -20.32 5.86 -13.57
C TYR A 108 -19.30 5.79 -12.43
N HIS A 109 -18.49 6.83 -12.31
CA HIS A 109 -17.43 6.93 -11.33
C HIS A 109 -17.61 8.13 -10.38
N ARG A 110 -18.57 9.03 -10.64
CA ARG A 110 -18.73 10.29 -9.90
C ARG A 110 -20.17 10.56 -9.47
N PHE A 111 -20.35 11.22 -8.32
CA PHE A 111 -21.66 11.65 -7.85
C PHE A 111 -22.37 12.56 -8.86
N GLY A 112 -21.65 13.48 -9.50
CA GLY A 112 -22.22 14.36 -10.52
C GLY A 112 -22.74 13.61 -11.76
N GLN A 113 -22.19 12.43 -12.08
CA GLN A 113 -22.72 11.60 -13.16
C GLN A 113 -24.02 10.90 -12.74
N ILE A 114 -24.08 10.39 -11.50
CA ILE A 114 -25.31 9.82 -10.93
C ILE A 114 -26.40 10.89 -10.81
N ALA A 115 -26.07 12.12 -10.41
CA ALA A 115 -27.02 13.23 -10.33
C ALA A 115 -27.64 13.61 -11.69
N ALA A 116 -26.86 13.44 -12.77
CA ALA A 116 -27.24 13.80 -14.13
C ALA A 116 -27.95 12.69 -14.92
N ILE A 117 -28.15 11.50 -14.34
CA ILE A 117 -28.86 10.42 -15.05
C ILE A 117 -30.31 10.80 -15.31
N ASN A 118 -30.83 10.37 -16.46
CA ASN A 118 -32.23 10.53 -16.83
C ASN A 118 -33.05 9.26 -16.53
N ALA A 119 -34.37 9.35 -16.58
CA ALA A 119 -35.26 8.22 -16.27
C ALA A 119 -35.01 6.97 -17.16
N GLU A 120 -34.57 7.16 -18.40
CA GLU A 120 -34.22 6.05 -19.31
C GLU A 120 -32.93 5.34 -18.87
N GLN A 121 -31.93 6.11 -18.45
CA GLN A 121 -30.67 5.60 -17.89
C GLN A 121 -30.90 4.92 -16.54
N GLU A 122 -31.78 5.46 -15.69
CA GLU A 122 -32.21 4.81 -14.45
C GLU A 122 -32.80 3.43 -14.74
N ALA A 123 -33.77 3.33 -15.65
CA ALA A 123 -34.38 2.04 -16.01
C ALA A 123 -33.37 1.05 -16.61
N THR A 124 -32.41 1.55 -17.42
CA THR A 124 -31.34 0.74 -18.00
C THR A 124 -30.38 0.23 -16.91
N LEU A 125 -30.03 1.09 -15.95
CA LEU A 125 -29.19 0.75 -14.81
C LEU A 125 -29.90 -0.25 -13.88
N GLU A 126 -31.19 -0.05 -13.60
CA GLU A 126 -31.99 -0.98 -12.81
C GLU A 126 -32.04 -2.36 -13.45
N ALA A 127 -32.29 -2.44 -14.76
CA ALA A 127 -32.27 -3.70 -15.50
C ALA A 127 -30.89 -4.39 -15.45
N ARG A 128 -29.81 -3.61 -15.57
CA ARG A 128 -28.42 -4.12 -15.52
C ARG A 128 -28.00 -4.56 -14.12
N LEU A 129 -28.48 -3.85 -13.10
CA LEU A 129 -28.21 -4.13 -11.69
C LEU A 129 -29.15 -5.21 -11.12
N GLY A 130 -30.14 -5.67 -11.89
CA GLY A 130 -31.16 -6.62 -11.44
C GLY A 130 -32.09 -6.03 -10.37
N LEU A 131 -32.24 -4.71 -10.34
CA LEU A 131 -33.13 -3.99 -9.42
C LEU A 131 -34.55 -3.95 -9.97
N LYS A 132 -35.52 -3.79 -9.07
CA LYS A 132 -36.90 -3.54 -9.49
C LYS A 132 -36.98 -2.18 -10.18
N PRO A 133 -37.78 -2.05 -11.26
CA PRO A 133 -38.01 -0.76 -11.90
C PRO A 133 -38.51 0.28 -10.89
N GLY A 134 -37.89 1.45 -10.87
CA GLY A 134 -38.18 2.56 -9.95
C GLY A 134 -37.51 2.49 -8.58
N THR A 135 -36.60 1.54 -8.34
CA THR A 135 -35.82 1.48 -7.08
C THR A 135 -34.90 2.70 -6.95
N ILE A 136 -34.22 3.10 -8.03
CA ILE A 136 -33.28 4.24 -8.02
C ILE A 136 -34.03 5.55 -7.75
N ALA A 137 -35.24 5.67 -8.32
CA ALA A 137 -36.12 6.80 -8.08
C ALA A 137 -36.72 6.81 -6.67
N HIS A 138 -37.10 5.64 -6.13
CA HIS A 138 -37.67 5.51 -4.78
C HIS A 138 -36.65 5.84 -3.69
N GLU A 139 -35.41 5.39 -3.87
CA GLU A 139 -34.29 5.63 -2.95
C GLU A 139 -33.64 7.02 -3.16
N ASP A 140 -34.15 7.82 -4.11
CA ASP A 140 -33.64 9.16 -4.43
C ASP A 140 -32.11 9.22 -4.59
N TRP A 141 -31.53 8.28 -5.35
CA TRP A 141 -30.07 8.25 -5.55
C TRP A 141 -29.55 9.55 -6.17
N ARG A 142 -30.37 10.20 -7.00
CA ARG A 142 -30.04 11.48 -7.63
C ARG A 142 -29.99 12.63 -6.64
N GLY A 143 -31.00 12.78 -5.77
CA GLY A 143 -31.01 13.80 -4.74
C GLY A 143 -29.82 13.65 -3.80
N GLN A 144 -29.55 12.42 -3.36
CA GLN A 144 -28.39 12.09 -2.52
C GLN A 144 -27.06 12.37 -3.22
N ALA A 145 -26.93 12.04 -4.50
CA ALA A 145 -25.73 12.33 -5.27
C ALA A 145 -25.47 13.84 -5.40
N VAL A 146 -26.51 14.65 -5.57
CA VAL A 146 -26.40 16.12 -5.59
C VAL A 146 -25.94 16.66 -4.24
N GLU A 147 -26.48 16.13 -3.13
CA GLU A 147 -26.09 16.52 -1.78
C GLU A 147 -24.63 16.15 -1.48
N LEU A 148 -24.22 14.93 -1.83
CA LEU A 148 -22.84 14.46 -1.67
C LEU A 148 -21.88 15.27 -2.54
N GLU A 149 -22.25 15.56 -3.79
CA GLU A 149 -21.44 16.40 -4.67
C GLU A 149 -21.29 17.84 -4.12
N ARG A 150 -22.33 18.40 -3.50
CA ARG A 150 -22.28 19.73 -2.88
C ARG A 150 -21.44 19.72 -1.59
N GLY A 151 -21.59 18.67 -0.78
CA GLY A 151 -20.86 18.49 0.48
C GLY A 151 -19.38 18.17 0.31
N GLU A 152 -19.00 17.49 -0.79
CA GLU A 152 -17.62 17.18 -1.18
C GLU A 152 -16.92 18.36 -1.88
N LYS A 153 -17.67 19.36 -2.34
CA LYS A 153 -17.17 20.63 -2.89
C LYS A 153 -17.20 21.81 -1.88
N PRO A 154 -16.73 21.71 -0.62
CA PRO A 154 -16.52 22.90 0.19
C PRO A 154 -15.27 23.62 -0.34
N GLY A 155 -15.46 24.57 -1.26
CA GLY A 155 -14.41 25.54 -1.58
C GLY A 155 -14.06 25.77 -3.05
N LEU A 156 -14.76 25.21 -4.04
CA LEU A 156 -14.51 25.62 -5.45
C LEU A 156 -14.94 27.09 -5.66
N PHE A 157 -16.10 27.50 -5.11
CA PHE A 157 -16.54 28.89 -5.13
C PHE A 157 -15.67 29.82 -4.26
N SER A 158 -15.09 29.32 -3.17
CA SER A 158 -14.19 30.11 -2.31
C SER A 158 -12.85 30.43 -2.98
N ARG A 159 -12.44 29.69 -4.02
CA ARG A 159 -11.23 30.00 -4.82
C ARG A 159 -11.49 31.01 -5.94
N LEU A 160 -12.75 31.17 -6.37
CA LEU A 160 -13.12 32.12 -7.44
C LEU A 160 -13.57 33.48 -6.90
N THR A 161 -13.97 33.56 -5.63
CA THR A 161 -14.34 34.83 -4.97
C THR A 161 -13.30 35.32 -3.96
N GLY A 162 -12.03 34.92 -4.15
CA GLY A 162 -10.90 35.50 -3.42
C GLY A 162 -10.75 36.99 -3.79
N SER A 163 -11.28 37.82 -2.90
CA SER A 163 -11.34 39.28 -2.95
C SER A 163 -9.99 39.92 -3.30
N ALA A 164 -10.06 40.93 -4.18
CA ALA A 164 -9.11 42.05 -4.23
C ALA A 164 -9.11 42.84 -2.91
#